data_AF-A0A9E1IQ33-F1
#
_entry.id   AF-A0A9E1IQ33-F1
#
_cell.length_a   1.000
_cell.length_b   1.000
_cell.length_c   1.000
_cell.angle_alpha   90.00
_cell.angle_beta   90.00
_cell.angle_gamma   90.00
#
_symmetry.space_group_name_H-M   'P 1'
#
loop_
_entity.id
_entity.type
_entity.pdbx_description
1 polymer ?
#
loop_
_entity_poly.entity_id
_entity_poly.type
_entity_poly.pdbx_seq_one_letter_code
_entity_poly.pdbx_strand_id
1 'polypeptide(L)' 'QTFAGDERFCIGNINKSSFQEIWEGEKRSSQLQFMLNELNISECRKNCRMDEVNRYLWALKHPSSHVNFI' A
#
# COMPACT_ATOMS: atom_id res chain seq x y z
N GLN A 1 -1.13 16.11 -3.39
CA GLN A 1 -1.39 16.11 -1.93
C GLN A 1 -0.41 15.15 -1.26
N THR A 2 -0.02 15.40 -0.01
CA THR A 2 0.87 14.50 0.75
C THR A 2 0.03 13.86 1.85
N PHE A 3 -0.03 12.53 1.91
CA PHE A 3 -0.81 11.78 2.93
C PHE A 3 -0.15 11.73 4.32
N ALA A 4 0.87 12.56 4.55
CA ALA A 4 1.55 12.62 5.84
C ALA A 4 0.62 13.25 6.87
N GLY A 5 0.45 12.58 8.02
CA GLY A 5 -0.48 13.01 9.06
C GLY A 5 -1.94 12.58 8.84
N ASP A 6 -2.22 11.81 7.79
CA ASP A 6 -3.54 11.23 7.58
C ASP A 6 -3.71 9.96 8.43
N GLU A 7 -4.61 10.04 9.40
CA GLU A 7 -4.91 8.97 10.37
C GLU A 7 -5.36 7.66 9.70
N ARG A 8 -5.90 7.70 8.48
CA ARG A 8 -6.30 6.49 7.73
C ARG A 8 -5.11 5.56 7.48
N PHE A 9 -3.89 6.10 7.43
CA PHE A 9 -2.66 5.33 7.23
C PHE A 9 -1.95 5.01 8.55
N CYS A 10 -2.47 5.44 9.70
CA CYS A 10 -1.90 5.19 11.02
C CYS A 10 -2.36 3.84 11.58
N ILE A 11 -1.44 2.86 11.65
CA ILE A 11 -1.74 1.49 12.09
C ILE A 11 -1.35 1.20 13.54
N GLY A 12 -0.54 2.05 14.19
CA GLY A 12 -0.11 1.83 15.57
C GLY A 12 1.10 2.66 16.01
N ASN A 13 1.59 2.38 17.22
CA ASN A 13 2.75 3.04 17.82
C ASN A 13 3.61 2.01 18.55
N ILE A 14 4.86 1.85 18.12
CA ILE A 14 5.81 0.85 18.65
C ILE A 14 6.19 1.06 20.11
N ASN A 15 5.96 2.25 20.67
CA ASN A 15 6.17 2.53 22.10
C ASN A 15 4.98 2.08 22.96
N LYS A 16 3.87 1.69 22.34
CA LYS A 16 2.63 1.27 23.01
C LYS A 16 2.27 -0.21 22.76
N SER A 17 2.73 -0.76 21.64
CA SER A 17 2.43 -2.13 21.21
C SER A 17 3.65 -2.72 20.50
N SER A 18 3.78 -4.04 20.52
CA SER A 18 4.82 -4.74 19.77
C SER A 18 4.65 -4.55 18.26
N PHE A 19 5.73 -4.74 17.52
CA PHE A 19 5.67 -4.71 16.05
C PHE A 19 4.67 -5.74 15.51
N GLN A 20 4.66 -6.95 16.07
CA GLN A 20 3.77 -8.02 15.64
C GLN A 20 2.29 -7.62 15.83
N GLU A 21 1.91 -7.08 16.98
CA GLU A 21 0.55 -6.61 17.23
C GLU A 21 0.13 -5.50 16.28
N ILE A 22 1.05 -4.59 15.93
CA ILE A 22 0.77 -3.50 14.99
C ILE A 22 0.60 -4.04 13.56
N TRP A 23 1.44 -5.00 13.16
CA TRP A 23 1.47 -5.51 11.79
C TRP A 23 0.41 -6.56 11.50
N GLU A 24 0.10 -7.42 12.47
CA GLU A 24 -0.89 -8.49 12.34
C GLU A 24 -2.25 -8.08 12.92
N GLY A 25 -2.33 -6.90 13.53
CA GLY A 25 -3.54 -6.37 14.15
C GLY A 25 -4.62 -5.92 13.16
N GLU A 26 -5.84 -5.79 13.68
CA GLU A 26 -7.04 -5.44 12.90
C GLU A 26 -6.88 -4.10 12.15
N LYS A 27 -6.26 -3.09 12.76
CA LYS A 27 -6.02 -1.79 12.11
C LYS A 27 -5.24 -1.93 10.81
N ARG A 28 -4.20 -2.76 10.80
CA ARG A 28 -3.40 -3.00 9.61
C ARG A 28 -4.18 -3.77 8.55
N SER A 29 -5.00 -4.73 8.95
CA SER A 29 -5.90 -5.47 8.05
C SER A 29 -6.93 -4.54 7.38
N SER A 30 -7.64 -3.71 8.15
CA SER A 30 -8.61 -2.74 7.64
C SER A 30 -7.96 -1.70 6.72
N GLN A 31 -6.78 -1.20 7.10
CA GLN A 31 -6.01 -0.27 6.27
C GLN A 31 -5.57 -0.93 4.95
N LEU A 32 -5.22 -2.23 4.96
CA LEU A 32 -4.92 -2.97 3.73
C LEU A 32 -6.14 -3.07 2.81
N GLN A 33 -7.31 -3.40 3.37
CA GLN A 33 -8.55 -3.51 2.59
C GLN A 33 -8.91 -2.17 1.96
N PHE A 34 -8.81 -1.07 2.71
CA PHE A 34 -9.00 0.28 2.18
C PHE A 34 -8.03 0.59 1.02
N MET A 35 -6.73 0.30 1.18
CA MET A 35 -5.74 0.56 0.13
C MET A 35 -5.97 -0.26 -1.14
N LEU A 36 -6.49 -1.48 -1.02
CA LEU A 36 -6.72 -2.37 -2.16
C LEU A 36 -8.01 -2.05 -2.92
N ASN A 37 -9.05 -1.60 -2.23
CA ASN A 37 -10.41 -1.54 -2.78
C ASN A 37 -10.98 -0.13 -2.91
N GLU A 38 -10.51 0.83 -2.09
CA GLU A 38 -11.19 2.12 -1.92
C GLU A 38 -10.28 3.34 -2.17
N LEU A 39 -8.96 3.18 -2.05
CA LEU A 39 -8.02 4.29 -2.22
C LEU A 39 -8.02 4.80 -3.66
N ASN A 40 -8.46 6.05 -3.84
CA ASN A 40 -8.39 6.73 -5.12
C ASN A 40 -6.96 7.24 -5.42
N ILE A 41 -6.24 6.52 -6.27
CA ILE A 41 -4.88 6.89 -6.67
C ILE A 41 -4.84 8.11 -7.60
N SER A 42 -5.95 8.58 -8.17
CA SER A 42 -5.95 9.79 -9.01
C SER A 42 -5.61 11.06 -8.23
N GLU A 43 -5.77 11.03 -6.90
CA GLU A 43 -5.45 12.13 -5.98
C GLU A 43 -3.96 12.13 -5.56
N CYS A 44 -3.22 11.07 -5.91
CA CYS A 44 -1.79 10.98 -5.64
C CYS A 44 -1.01 12.00 -6.47
N ARG A 45 0.13 12.44 -5.92
CA ARG A 45 1.09 13.28 -6.66
C ARG A 45 1.63 12.53 -7.88
N LYS A 46 1.74 13.23 -9.02
CA LYS A 46 2.24 12.67 -10.28
C LYS A 46 3.69 12.14 -10.21
N ASN A 47 4.50 12.66 -9.30
CA ASN A 47 5.89 12.23 -9.08
C ASN A 47 6.06 11.36 -7.82
N CYS A 48 5.14 10.42 -7.61
CA CYS A 48 5.19 9.51 -6.47
C CYS A 48 6.33 8.49 -6.63
N ARG A 49 7.20 8.37 -5.61
CA ARG A 49 8.28 7.35 -5.60
C ARG A 49 7.76 5.92 -5.60
N MET A 50 6.56 5.69 -5.06
CA MET A 50 5.95 4.36 -4.99
C MET A 50 5.34 3.92 -6.32
N ASP A 51 5.19 4.81 -7.30
CA ASP A 51 4.52 4.49 -8.56
C ASP A 51 5.27 3.41 -9.36
N GLU A 52 6.61 3.46 -9.38
CA GLU A 52 7.43 2.44 -10.05
C GLU A 52 7.25 1.05 -9.41
N VAL A 53 7.32 0.99 -8.08
CA VAL A 53 7.10 -0.25 -7.31
C VAL A 53 5.68 -0.78 -7.55
N ASN A 54 4.67 0.10 -7.52
CA ASN A 54 3.28 -0.27 -7.75
C ASN A 54 3.07 -0.84 -9.16
N ARG A 55 3.67 -0.24 -10.20
CA ARG A 55 3.61 -0.74 -11.58
C ARG A 55 4.26 -2.12 -11.71
N TYR A 56 5.39 -2.33 -11.06
CA TYR A 56 6.04 -3.65 -11.01
C TYR A 56 5.14 -4.71 -10.34
N LEU A 57 4.61 -4.42 -9.15
CA LEU A 57 3.71 -5.32 -8.44
C LEU A 57 2.41 -5.59 -9.22
N TRP A 58 1.92 -4.60 -9.95
CA TRP A 58 0.77 -4.76 -10.84
C TRP A 58 1.05 -5.75 -11.96
N ALA A 59 2.20 -5.62 -12.64
CA ALA A 59 2.62 -6.53 -13.70
C ALA A 59 2.83 -7.97 -13.20
N LEU A 60 3.33 -8.15 -11.96
CA LEU A 60 3.44 -9.47 -11.34
C LEU A 60 2.07 -10.12 -11.07
N LYS A 61 1.07 -9.32 -10.66
CA LYS A 61 -0.31 -9.81 -10.46
C LYS A 61 -1.07 -10.02 -11.77
N HIS A 62 -0.68 -9.31 -12.83
CA HIS A 62 -1.31 -9.33 -14.15
C HIS A 62 -0.27 -9.67 -15.21
N PRO A 63 0.29 -10.89 -15.18
CA PRO A 63 1.30 -11.29 -16.15
C PRO A 63 0.72 -11.20 -17.55
N SER A 64 1.43 -10.54 -18.48
CA SER A 64 1.09 -10.61 -19.89
C SER A 64 1.35 -12.03 -20.41
N SER A 65 0.70 -12.41 -21.50
CA SER A 65 0.90 -13.74 -22.12
C SER A 65 2.34 -14.02 -22.55
N HIS A 66 3.22 -13.01 -22.58
CA HIS A 66 4.55 -13.07 -23.18
C HIS A 66 5.68 -12.54 -22.29
N VAL A 67 5.48 -12.41 -20.96
CA VAL A 67 6.52 -11.82 -20.08
C VAL A 67 7.83 -12.63 -20.04
N ASN A 68 7.78 -13.90 -20.45
CA ASN A 68 8.93 -14.80 -20.50
C ASN A 68 9.13 -15.37 -21.91
N PHE A 69 9.61 -14.57 -22.85
CA PHE A 69 10.46 -15.13 -23.91
C PHE A 69 11.89 -15.10 -23.38
N ILE A 70 12.30 -16.22 -22.76
CA ILE A 70 13.71 -16.60 -22.60
C ILE A 70 14.09 -17.42 -23.82
#